data_AF-A0A7J9Q295-F1
#
_entry.id   AF-A0A7J9Q295-F1
#
_cell.length_a   1.000
_cell.length_b   1.000
_cell.length_c   1.000
_cell.angle_alpha   90.00
_cell.angle_beta   90.00
_cell.angle_gamma   90.00
#
_symmetry.space_group_name_H-M   'P 1'
#
loop_
_entity.id
_entity.type
_entity.pdbx_description
1 polymer ?
#
loop_
_entity_poly.entity_id
_entity_poly.type
_entity_poly.pdbx_seq_one_letter_code
_entity_poly.pdbx_strand_id
1 'polypeptide(L)'
;MSGKSRTLAVIVVVIVLIVSSVTVAFFSGNFGNNSPKSGINTSLSISEPPPLNKTTNVTFTFSAEYNLSNDSNLRAEIVFPPIYGDGFEWIDSQPKWRGSLMKGDEIEINGTFKSKKIGNWTIAAIVFWASNDNYSIKWGTTYDGDVHPLLNESININNARYKVMYISVSENTSYISNDPFPEYKQGGGEYPITETSPPYMAIKSITTLKSYNMLEG
;
A
#
# COMPACT_ATOMS: atom_id res chain seq x y z
N MET A 1 25.11 -31.31 -39.63
CA MET A 1 25.11 -30.68 -38.28
C MET A 1 25.25 -31.78 -37.25
N SER A 2 26.35 -31.79 -36.47
CA SER A 2 26.62 -32.86 -35.51
C SER A 2 25.72 -32.76 -34.28
N GLY A 3 25.36 -33.91 -33.69
CA GLY A 3 24.43 -33.98 -32.55
C GLY A 3 24.79 -33.08 -31.36
N LYS A 4 26.08 -32.73 -31.21
CA LYS A 4 26.57 -31.83 -30.15
C LYS A 4 26.02 -30.41 -30.26
N SER A 5 25.71 -29.93 -31.48
CA SER A 5 25.17 -28.58 -31.68
C SER A 5 23.69 -28.45 -31.29
N ARG A 6 22.93 -29.56 -31.30
CA ARG A 6 21.52 -29.57 -30.89
C ARG A 6 21.37 -29.56 -29.37
N THR A 7 22.25 -30.26 -28.66
CA THR A 7 22.23 -30.33 -27.18
C THR A 7 22.57 -28.97 -26.55
N LEU A 8 23.56 -28.25 -27.09
CA LEU A 8 23.91 -26.90 -26.61
C LEU A 8 22.77 -25.89 -26.83
N ALA A 9 22.06 -25.94 -27.95
CA ALA A 9 20.92 -25.06 -28.21
C ALA A 9 19.76 -25.28 -27.23
N VAL A 10 19.46 -26.53 -26.87
CA VAL A 10 18.39 -26.85 -25.91
C VAL A 10 18.74 -26.35 -24.50
N ILE A 11 19.99 -26.50 -24.07
CA ILE A 11 20.44 -26.02 -22.75
C ILE A 11 20.36 -24.49 -22.67
N VAL A 12 20.75 -23.77 -23.72
CA VAL A 12 20.65 -22.30 -23.76
C VAL A 12 19.20 -21.84 -23.72
N VAL A 13 18.28 -22.51 -24.44
CA VAL A 13 16.84 -22.17 -24.41
C VAL A 13 16.22 -22.42 -23.04
N VAL A 14 16.59 -23.51 -22.37
CA VAL A 14 16.11 -23.81 -21.00
C VAL A 14 16.66 -22.78 -20.00
N ILE A 15 17.93 -22.38 -20.11
CA ILE A 15 18.51 -21.33 -19.26
C ILE A 15 17.83 -19.98 -19.53
N VAL A 16 17.57 -19.60 -20.79
CA VAL A 16 16.86 -18.35 -21.12
C VAL A 16 15.41 -18.37 -20.62
N LEU A 17 14.72 -19.51 -20.66
CA LEU A 17 13.37 -19.65 -20.11
C LEU A 17 13.34 -19.60 -18.57
N ILE A 18 14.38 -20.10 -17.90
CA ILE A 18 14.51 -20.02 -16.43
C ILE A 18 14.89 -18.59 -16.00
N VAL A 19 15.73 -17.89 -16.76
CA VAL A 19 16.15 -16.50 -16.42
C VAL A 19 15.07 -15.47 -16.80
N SER A 20 14.10 -15.83 -17.64
CA SER A 20 12.88 -15.04 -17.84
C SER A 20 11.90 -15.11 -16.66
N SER A 21 12.34 -15.67 -15.52
CA SER A 21 11.57 -15.76 -14.29
C SER A 21 11.38 -14.39 -13.64
N VAL A 22 10.12 -13.95 -13.64
CA VAL A 22 9.51 -13.08 -12.63
C VAL A 22 10.24 -11.75 -12.42
N THR A 23 9.99 -10.78 -13.30
CA THR A 23 10.07 -9.37 -12.91
C THR A 23 8.99 -9.10 -11.86
N VAL A 24 9.30 -9.32 -10.58
CA VAL A 24 8.45 -8.86 -9.47
C VAL A 24 8.52 -7.34 -9.48
N ALA A 25 7.46 -6.70 -9.96
CA ALA A 25 7.33 -5.26 -9.90
C ALA A 25 7.06 -4.87 -8.44
N PHE A 26 8.10 -4.39 -7.75
CA PHE A 26 7.95 -3.82 -6.42
C PHE A 26 7.34 -2.43 -6.53
N PHE A 27 6.15 -2.27 -5.97
CA PHE A 27 5.48 -0.97 -5.88
C PHE A 27 5.75 -0.40 -4.50
N SER A 28 6.58 0.65 -4.46
CA SER A 28 6.86 1.40 -3.23
C SER A 28 6.49 2.87 -3.45
N GLY A 29 5.93 3.47 -2.41
CA GLY A 29 5.60 4.88 -2.36
C GLY A 29 6.22 5.45 -1.12
N ASN A 30 7.19 6.34 -1.29
CA ASN A 30 7.70 7.16 -0.20
C ASN A 30 7.10 8.55 -0.36
N PHE A 31 6.18 8.90 0.54
CA PHE A 31 5.54 10.19 0.50
C PHE A 31 6.06 11.07 1.63
N GLY A 32 6.86 12.05 1.23
CA GLY A 32 7.36 13.12 2.09
C GLY A 32 6.23 13.89 2.78
N ASN A 33 6.59 14.60 3.84
CA ASN A 33 5.68 15.23 4.80
C ASN A 33 4.81 16.34 4.20
N ASN A 34 3.69 15.96 3.57
CA ASN A 34 2.68 16.93 3.14
C ASN A 34 1.81 17.43 4.32
N SER A 35 2.00 16.90 5.53
CA SER A 35 1.46 17.48 6.76
C SER A 35 2.59 17.75 7.76
N PRO A 36 3.08 19.01 7.86
CA PRO A 36 4.27 19.38 8.66
C PRO A 36 4.12 19.17 10.17
N LYS A 37 2.99 18.63 10.65
CA LYS A 37 2.68 18.49 12.08
C LYS A 37 2.93 17.10 12.68
N SER A 38 3.06 16.05 11.87
CA SER A 38 3.18 14.69 12.44
C SER A 38 4.60 14.39 12.94
N GLY A 39 5.63 14.78 12.19
CA GLY A 39 7.01 14.36 12.43
C GLY A 39 7.26 12.88 12.22
N ILE A 40 6.35 12.22 11.49
CA ILE A 40 6.40 10.79 11.19
C ILE A 40 6.62 10.64 9.69
N ASN A 41 7.72 10.00 9.33
CA ASN A 41 7.97 9.53 7.97
C ASN A 41 7.41 8.13 7.82
N THR A 42 6.82 7.86 6.66
CA THR A 42 6.14 6.61 6.37
C THR A 42 6.40 6.20 4.95
N SER A 43 6.58 4.91 4.74
CA SER A 43 6.61 4.29 3.42
C SER A 43 5.76 3.03 3.45
N LEU A 44 5.03 2.83 2.36
CA LEU A 44 4.15 1.69 2.19
C LEU A 44 4.52 1.03 0.87
N SER A 45 4.55 -0.30 0.88
CA SER A 45 4.88 -1.09 -0.30
C SER A 45 4.10 -2.39 -0.33
N ILE A 46 3.95 -2.91 -1.55
CA ILE A 46 3.35 -4.21 -1.81
C ILE A 46 4.24 -4.97 -2.79
N SER A 47 4.49 -6.26 -2.54
CA SER A 47 5.39 -7.07 -3.36
C SER A 47 4.89 -7.21 -4.80
N GLU A 48 3.58 -7.38 -4.96
CA GLU A 48 2.91 -7.46 -6.25
C GLU A 48 1.41 -7.16 -6.09
N PRO A 49 0.71 -6.68 -7.13
CA PRO A 49 -0.74 -6.58 -7.13
C PRO A 49 -1.35 -7.95 -6.77
N PRO A 50 -2.31 -8.05 -5.83
CA PRO A 50 -2.81 -9.32 -5.32
C PRO A 50 -3.69 -10.02 -6.36
N PRO A 51 -3.20 -11.08 -7.04
CA PRO A 51 -4.05 -11.83 -7.95
C PRO A 51 -5.14 -12.56 -7.16
N LEU A 52 -6.27 -12.87 -7.80
CA LEU A 52 -7.35 -13.62 -7.15
C LEU A 52 -6.83 -14.92 -6.51
N ASN A 53 -7.13 -15.10 -5.21
CA ASN A 53 -6.72 -16.24 -4.39
C ASN A 53 -5.20 -16.49 -4.27
N LYS A 54 -4.36 -15.53 -4.68
CA LYS A 54 -2.91 -15.61 -4.47
C LYS A 54 -2.48 -14.67 -3.35
N THR A 55 -1.48 -15.11 -2.61
CA THR A 55 -0.91 -14.36 -1.49
C THR A 55 0.02 -13.27 -2.00
N THR A 56 -0.04 -12.10 -1.37
CA THR A 56 0.93 -11.03 -1.57
C THR A 56 1.32 -10.44 -0.22
N ASN A 57 2.49 -9.80 -0.18
CA ASN A 57 3.02 -9.18 1.02
C ASN A 57 2.83 -7.67 0.95
N VAL A 58 2.43 -7.10 2.08
CA VAL A 58 2.40 -5.65 2.31
C VAL A 58 3.36 -5.31 3.43
N THR A 59 4.18 -4.28 3.21
CA THR A 59 5.19 -3.81 4.15
C THR A 59 4.95 -2.33 4.42
N PHE A 60 4.76 -1.99 5.69
CA PHE A 60 4.64 -0.61 6.15
C PHE A 60 5.83 -0.28 7.05
N THR A 61 6.58 0.74 6.66
CA THR A 61 7.72 1.27 7.42
C THR A 61 7.40 2.67 7.90
N PHE A 62 7.84 2.98 9.12
CA PHE A 62 7.66 4.31 9.69
C PHE A 62 8.80 4.67 10.63
N SER A 63 9.15 5.95 10.64
CA SER A 63 10.23 6.52 11.45
C SER A 63 9.86 7.91 11.95
N ALA A 64 10.55 8.37 12.98
CA ALA A 64 10.32 9.69 13.58
C ALA A 64 11.44 10.68 13.24
N GLU A 65 11.08 11.91 12.87
CA GLU A 65 12.04 13.00 12.64
C GLU A 65 12.56 13.63 13.94
N TYR A 66 11.79 13.49 15.01
CA TYR A 66 12.09 13.92 16.37
C TYR A 66 11.47 12.93 17.36
N ASN A 67 11.88 12.96 18.63
CA ASN A 67 11.35 12.05 19.64
C ASN A 67 9.83 12.29 19.79
N LEU A 68 9.02 11.30 19.41
CA LEU A 68 7.56 11.45 19.41
C LEU A 68 6.96 11.12 20.77
N SER A 69 7.54 10.17 21.50
CA SER A 69 7.13 9.84 22.86
C SER A 69 8.15 8.92 23.54
N ASN A 70 8.34 9.10 24.84
CA ASN A 70 8.95 8.08 25.71
C ASN A 70 7.92 7.04 26.17
N ASP A 71 6.63 7.26 25.90
CA ASP A 71 5.54 6.37 26.29
C ASP A 71 5.14 5.45 25.13
N SER A 72 4.74 4.23 25.46
CA SER A 72 4.43 3.15 24.50
C SER A 72 3.04 3.27 23.85
N ASN A 73 2.64 4.50 23.53
CA ASN A 73 1.29 4.82 23.07
C ASN A 73 1.22 5.12 21.56
N LEU A 74 2.34 5.02 20.86
CA LEU A 74 2.33 5.00 19.40
C LEU A 74 1.86 3.62 18.94
N ARG A 75 0.99 3.63 17.94
CA ARG A 75 0.41 2.42 17.35
C ARG A 75 0.54 2.50 15.85
N ALA A 76 0.77 1.35 15.23
CA ALA A 76 0.74 1.21 13.79
C ALA A 76 -0.04 -0.05 13.41
N GLU A 77 -0.81 0.04 12.33
CA GLU A 77 -1.55 -1.11 11.81
C GLU A 77 -1.75 -1.01 10.30
N ILE A 78 -1.84 -2.18 9.66
CA ILE A 78 -2.30 -2.31 8.29
C ILE A 78 -3.71 -2.90 8.34
N VAL A 79 -4.66 -2.28 7.66
CA VAL A 79 -6.08 -2.68 7.71
C VAL A 79 -6.69 -2.72 6.31
N PHE A 80 -7.78 -3.47 6.21
CA PHE A 80 -8.73 -3.40 5.09
C PHE A 80 -9.94 -2.60 5.56
N PRO A 81 -10.16 -1.37 5.07
CA PRO A 81 -11.26 -0.56 5.55
C PRO A 81 -12.60 -1.25 5.25
N PRO A 82 -13.48 -1.45 6.26
CA PRO A 82 -14.66 -2.30 6.13
C PRO A 82 -15.68 -1.79 5.12
N ILE A 83 -15.68 -0.49 4.84
CA ILE A 83 -16.57 0.14 3.85
C ILE A 83 -16.32 -0.36 2.43
N TYR A 84 -15.10 -0.84 2.14
CA TYR A 84 -14.80 -1.40 0.84
C TYR A 84 -15.30 -2.83 0.69
N GLY A 85 -15.69 -3.51 1.77
CA GLY A 85 -16.17 -4.90 1.79
C GLY A 85 -15.10 -5.91 2.16
N ASP A 86 -15.39 -7.20 1.93
CA ASP A 86 -14.57 -8.35 2.32
C ASP A 86 -13.66 -8.88 1.17
N GLY A 87 -13.10 -7.97 0.38
CA GLY A 87 -12.29 -8.31 -0.80
C GLY A 87 -10.95 -8.95 -0.51
N PHE A 88 -10.45 -8.82 0.72
CA PHE A 88 -9.19 -9.43 1.17
C PHE A 88 -9.40 -10.27 2.42
N GLU A 89 -8.50 -11.24 2.61
CA GLU A 89 -8.30 -11.89 3.90
C GLU A 89 -6.82 -11.98 4.24
N TRP A 90 -6.50 -11.72 5.50
CA TRP A 90 -5.17 -11.96 6.04
C TRP A 90 -4.91 -13.47 6.09
N ILE A 91 -3.73 -13.87 5.65
CA ILE A 91 -3.25 -15.25 5.79
C ILE A 91 -2.78 -15.48 7.23
N ASP A 92 -2.10 -14.47 7.78
CA ASP A 92 -1.63 -14.43 9.15
C ASP A 92 -2.53 -13.55 10.02
N SER A 93 -2.12 -13.27 11.25
CA SER A 93 -2.75 -12.22 12.04
C SER A 93 -2.55 -10.85 11.38
N GLN A 94 -3.56 -9.98 11.48
CA GLN A 94 -3.46 -8.59 11.04
C GLN A 94 -2.19 -7.91 11.60
N PRO A 95 -1.37 -7.26 10.75
CA PRO A 95 -0.15 -6.59 11.21
C PRO A 95 -0.47 -5.40 12.11
N LYS A 96 0.03 -5.46 13.35
CA LYS A 96 -0.12 -4.42 14.36
C LYS A 96 1.16 -4.27 15.16
N TRP A 97 1.46 -3.03 15.54
CA TRP A 97 2.57 -2.70 16.41
C TRP A 97 2.15 -1.65 17.43
N ARG A 98 2.76 -1.71 18.61
CA ARG A 98 2.60 -0.73 19.67
C ARG A 98 3.92 -0.55 20.40
N GLY A 99 4.31 0.70 20.63
CA GLY A 99 5.56 1.01 21.30
C GLY A 99 5.89 2.49 21.30
N SER A 100 7.14 2.80 21.60
CA SER A 100 7.71 4.14 21.52
C SER A 100 8.51 4.28 20.23
N LEU A 101 8.62 5.49 19.71
CA LEU A 101 9.36 5.78 18.49
C LEU A 101 10.28 6.99 18.75
N MET A 102 11.57 6.71 18.89
CA MET A 102 12.60 7.73 19.08
C MET A 102 13.10 8.25 17.73
N LYS A 103 13.76 9.41 17.75
CA LYS A 103 14.40 9.95 16.55
C LYS A 103 15.45 8.96 16.04
N GLY A 104 15.33 8.61 14.76
CA GLY A 104 16.23 7.67 14.10
C GLY A 104 15.80 6.21 14.21
N ASP A 105 14.79 5.89 15.02
CA ASP A 105 14.17 4.58 15.00
C ASP A 105 13.40 4.41 13.68
N GLU A 106 13.52 3.22 13.10
CA GLU A 106 12.72 2.77 11.98
C GLU A 106 12.05 1.46 12.37
N ILE A 107 10.73 1.42 12.22
CA ILE A 107 9.92 0.25 12.53
C ILE A 107 9.29 -0.24 11.23
N GLU A 108 9.33 -1.55 11.05
CA GLU A 108 8.69 -2.25 9.94
C GLU A 108 7.61 -3.19 10.48
N ILE A 109 6.41 -3.12 9.90
CA ILE A 109 5.38 -4.13 10.07
C ILE A 109 5.00 -4.73 8.72
N ASN A 110 4.89 -6.05 8.69
CA ASN A 110 4.63 -6.83 7.49
C ASN A 110 3.37 -7.67 7.66
N GLY A 111 2.64 -7.87 6.56
CA GLY A 111 1.52 -8.79 6.52
C GLY A 111 1.40 -9.52 5.21
N THR A 112 0.90 -10.75 5.30
CA THR A 112 0.56 -11.59 4.15
C THR A 112 -0.95 -11.65 4.02
N PHE A 113 -1.49 -11.33 2.86
CA PHE A 113 -2.92 -11.42 2.58
C PHE A 113 -3.17 -11.99 1.19
N LYS A 114 -4.41 -12.38 0.90
CA LYS A 114 -4.83 -12.74 -0.46
C LYS A 114 -6.15 -12.07 -0.83
N SER A 115 -6.34 -11.90 -2.14
CA SER A 115 -7.62 -11.44 -2.69
C SER A 115 -8.66 -12.56 -2.66
N LYS A 116 -9.85 -12.26 -2.14
CA LYS A 116 -11.04 -13.11 -2.19
C LYS A 116 -11.93 -12.81 -3.39
N LYS A 117 -11.83 -11.59 -3.93
CA LYS A 117 -12.73 -11.08 -4.97
C LYS A 117 -11.97 -10.22 -5.97
N ILE A 118 -12.34 -10.36 -7.24
CA ILE A 118 -11.90 -9.47 -8.30
C ILE A 118 -12.45 -8.08 -8.01
N GLY A 119 -11.64 -7.05 -8.26
CA GLY A 119 -12.07 -5.67 -8.12
C GLY A 119 -10.93 -4.75 -7.72
N ASN A 120 -11.28 -3.49 -7.54
CA ASN A 120 -10.39 -2.50 -6.95
C ASN A 120 -10.69 -2.37 -5.46
N TRP A 121 -9.65 -2.45 -4.67
CA TRP A 121 -9.75 -2.44 -3.23
C TRP A 121 -8.69 -1.51 -2.64
N THR A 122 -8.96 -1.02 -1.44
CA THR A 122 -8.02 -0.15 -0.73
C THR A 122 -7.47 -0.85 0.49
N ILE A 123 -6.16 -0.77 0.65
CA ILE A 123 -5.44 -1.14 1.87
C ILE A 123 -4.99 0.16 2.51
N ALA A 124 -5.14 0.29 3.82
CA ALA A 124 -4.65 1.45 4.55
C ALA A 124 -3.61 1.02 5.57
N ALA A 125 -2.50 1.76 5.61
CA ALA A 125 -1.52 1.66 6.68
C ALA A 125 -1.55 2.95 7.50
N ILE A 126 -1.69 2.82 8.81
CA ILE A 126 -1.85 3.96 9.71
C ILE A 126 -0.80 3.86 10.79
N VAL A 127 -0.17 4.98 11.08
CA VAL A 127 0.58 5.21 12.30
C VAL A 127 -0.03 6.38 13.03
N PHE A 128 -0.31 6.21 14.32
CA PHE A 128 -0.91 7.26 15.13
C PHE A 128 -0.41 7.22 16.56
N TRP A 129 -0.32 8.40 17.15
CA TRP A 129 -0.09 8.60 18.56
C TRP A 129 -1.40 9.04 19.22
N ALA A 130 -1.79 8.33 20.28
CA ALA A 130 -2.91 8.70 21.13
C ALA A 130 -2.41 8.82 22.57
N SER A 131 -2.79 9.87 23.30
CA SER A 131 -2.40 10.01 24.71
C SER A 131 -3.01 8.94 25.63
N ASN A 132 -4.07 8.24 25.18
CA ASN A 132 -4.87 7.33 25.99
C ASN A 132 -5.04 5.94 25.31
N ASP A 133 -5.02 4.88 26.12
CA ASP A 133 -5.04 3.48 25.66
C ASP A 133 -6.36 3.01 25.04
N ASN A 134 -7.47 3.69 25.32
CA ASN A 134 -8.82 3.25 24.92
C ASN A 134 -9.20 3.66 23.50
N TYR A 135 -8.22 3.92 22.65
CA TYR A 135 -8.49 4.34 21.28
C TYR A 135 -8.75 3.14 20.35
N SER A 136 -9.79 3.28 19.53
CA SER A 136 -10.10 2.42 18.39
C SER A 136 -10.18 3.27 17.13
N ILE A 137 -9.54 2.81 16.05
CA ILE A 137 -9.73 3.38 14.73
C ILE A 137 -11.13 3.02 14.28
N LYS A 138 -11.99 4.03 14.12
CA LYS A 138 -13.26 3.88 13.43
C LYS A 138 -13.05 4.30 11.99
N TRP A 139 -13.68 3.61 11.06
CA TRP A 139 -13.68 4.03 9.65
C TRP A 139 -14.99 4.76 9.39
N GLY A 140 -14.92 5.90 8.73
CA GLY A 140 -16.10 6.61 8.30
C GLY A 140 -15.83 7.45 7.06
N THR A 141 -16.90 8.07 6.57
CA THR A 141 -16.90 8.90 5.38
C THR A 141 -16.96 10.37 5.79
N THR A 142 -16.13 11.21 5.17
CA THR A 142 -16.30 12.67 5.26
C THR A 142 -17.54 13.11 4.49
N TYR A 143 -17.90 14.39 4.60
CA TYR A 143 -19.00 14.98 3.83
C TYR A 143 -18.79 14.84 2.31
N ASP A 144 -17.54 14.87 1.87
CA ASP A 144 -17.16 14.71 0.46
C ASP A 144 -17.14 13.22 0.01
N GLY A 145 -17.43 12.31 0.94
CA GLY A 145 -17.48 10.87 0.72
C GLY A 145 -16.13 10.16 0.81
N ASP A 146 -15.07 10.87 1.21
CA ASP A 146 -13.75 10.29 1.37
C ASP A 146 -13.70 9.40 2.60
N VAL A 147 -13.11 8.23 2.44
CA VAL A 147 -12.94 7.27 3.53
C VAL A 147 -11.68 7.62 4.29
N HIS A 148 -11.86 8.01 5.55
CA HIS A 148 -10.75 8.28 6.45
C HIS A 148 -10.90 7.45 7.73
N PRO A 149 -9.78 7.10 8.37
CA PRO A 149 -9.84 6.69 9.77
C PRO A 149 -10.35 7.88 10.58
N LEU A 150 -11.56 7.73 11.12
CA LEU A 150 -12.12 8.63 12.11
C LEU A 150 -11.54 8.27 13.47
N LEU A 151 -10.83 9.22 14.06
CA LEU A 151 -10.55 9.21 15.49
C LEU A 151 -11.87 9.47 16.22
N ASN A 152 -12.29 8.52 17.08
CA ASN A 152 -13.52 8.62 17.87
C ASN A 152 -13.67 10.05 18.44
N GLU A 153 -14.85 10.65 18.28
CA GLU A 153 -15.14 12.10 18.38
C GLU A 153 -14.76 12.78 19.71
N SER A 154 -14.36 12.01 20.71
CA SER A 154 -13.87 12.51 22.01
C SER A 154 -12.40 12.93 21.99
N ILE A 155 -11.69 12.80 20.86
CA ILE A 155 -10.29 13.22 20.74
C ILE A 155 -10.22 14.66 20.27
N ASN A 156 -9.48 15.46 21.02
CA ASN A 156 -8.99 16.74 20.54
C ASN A 156 -7.99 16.47 19.39
N ILE A 157 -8.51 16.37 18.16
CA ILE A 157 -7.74 16.12 16.93
C ILE A 157 -6.60 17.12 16.73
N ASN A 158 -6.64 18.27 17.40
CA ASN A 158 -5.58 19.26 17.33
C ASN A 158 -4.24 18.77 17.92
N ASN A 159 -4.27 17.74 18.77
CA ASN A 159 -3.07 17.15 19.38
C ASN A 159 -2.75 15.73 18.85
N ALA A 160 -3.61 15.14 18.02
CA ALA A 160 -3.35 13.83 17.45
C ALA A 160 -2.28 13.94 16.36
N ARG A 161 -1.20 13.16 16.49
CA ARG A 161 -0.20 12.99 15.43
C ARG A 161 -0.48 11.67 14.77
N TYR A 162 -0.91 11.71 13.52
CA TYR A 162 -1.14 10.51 12.74
C TYR A 162 -0.70 10.72 11.30
N LYS A 163 -0.39 9.62 10.62
CA LYS A 163 -0.14 9.56 9.19
C LYS A 163 -0.79 8.30 8.64
N VAL A 164 -1.43 8.45 7.48
CA VAL A 164 -2.13 7.37 6.78
C VAL A 164 -1.55 7.29 5.39
N MET A 165 -1.37 6.08 4.90
CA MET A 165 -1.06 5.79 3.52
C MET A 165 -2.06 4.81 2.97
N TYR A 166 -2.47 5.00 1.73
CA TYR A 166 -3.42 4.16 1.03
C TYR A 166 -2.75 3.46 -0.14
N ILE A 167 -3.07 2.19 -0.35
CA ILE A 167 -2.78 1.47 -1.59
C ILE A 167 -4.11 1.11 -2.23
N SER A 168 -4.32 1.55 -3.47
CA SER A 168 -5.34 0.98 -4.35
C SER A 168 -4.73 -0.22 -5.06
N VAL A 169 -5.39 -1.36 -5.00
CA VAL A 169 -4.97 -2.63 -5.58
C VAL A 169 -6.07 -3.20 -6.45
N SER A 170 -5.69 -3.65 -7.64
CA SER A 170 -6.47 -4.51 -8.53
C SER A 170 -5.69 -5.80 -8.80
N GLU A 171 -6.25 -6.71 -9.60
CA GLU A 171 -5.59 -7.97 -9.96
C GLU A 171 -4.20 -7.79 -10.59
N ASN A 172 -4.00 -6.69 -11.32
CA ASN A 172 -2.81 -6.48 -12.16
C ASN A 172 -2.10 -5.15 -11.89
N THR A 173 -2.66 -4.30 -11.03
CA THR A 173 -2.10 -2.97 -10.78
C THR A 173 -2.16 -2.63 -9.30
N SER A 174 -1.18 -1.87 -8.83
CA SER A 174 -1.26 -1.22 -7.54
C SER A 174 -0.80 0.23 -7.64
N TYR A 175 -1.35 1.08 -6.79
CA TYR A 175 -1.03 2.50 -6.73
C TYR A 175 -1.07 2.97 -5.28
N ILE A 176 -0.09 3.80 -4.90
CA ILE A 176 0.07 4.27 -3.53
C ILE A 176 -0.22 5.76 -3.49
N SER A 177 -0.96 6.20 -2.47
CA SER A 177 -1.41 7.58 -2.30
C SER A 177 -1.39 7.99 -0.84
N ASN A 178 -1.18 9.27 -0.57
CA ASN A 178 -1.47 9.86 0.75
C ASN A 178 -2.96 10.16 0.94
N ASP A 179 -3.68 10.33 -0.17
CA ASP A 179 -5.10 10.66 -0.18
C ASP A 179 -5.92 9.40 -0.45
N PRO A 180 -7.10 9.26 0.17
CA PRO A 180 -7.98 8.15 -0.11
C PRO A 180 -8.45 8.18 -1.56
N PHE A 181 -8.81 7.02 -2.10
CA PHE A 181 -9.27 6.89 -3.47
C PHE A 181 -10.76 7.23 -3.56
N PRO A 182 -11.14 8.33 -4.26
CA PRO A 182 -12.50 8.87 -4.22
C PRO A 182 -13.51 8.01 -4.98
N GLU A 183 -13.08 7.06 -5.81
CA GLU A 183 -13.97 6.32 -6.74
C GLU A 183 -14.56 5.03 -6.17
N TYR A 184 -14.07 4.53 -5.02
CA TYR A 184 -14.56 3.27 -4.44
C TYR A 184 -15.76 3.46 -3.50
N LYS A 185 -16.68 4.35 -3.89
CA LYS A 185 -17.86 4.81 -3.11
C LYS A 185 -18.89 3.72 -2.78
N GLN A 186 -18.79 2.56 -3.43
CA GLN A 186 -19.64 1.39 -3.18
C GLN A 186 -18.75 0.16 -3.27
N GLY A 187 -18.45 -0.44 -2.12
CA GLY A 187 -17.52 -1.55 -1.98
C GLY A 187 -17.64 -2.58 -3.11
N GLY A 188 -16.52 -2.88 -3.75
CA GLY A 188 -16.39 -4.03 -4.65
C GLY A 188 -17.39 -4.08 -5.80
N GLY A 189 -17.86 -2.95 -6.33
CA GLY A 189 -18.53 -2.97 -7.63
C GLY A 189 -17.57 -3.54 -8.67
N GLU A 190 -18.00 -4.59 -9.38
CA GLU A 190 -17.42 -5.01 -10.67
C GLU A 190 -17.64 -3.86 -11.67
N TYR A 191 -17.02 -2.71 -11.46
CA TYR A 191 -16.93 -1.71 -12.50
C TYR A 191 -15.94 -2.28 -13.51
N PRO A 192 -16.36 -2.61 -14.75
CA PRO A 192 -15.41 -2.95 -15.79
C PRO A 192 -14.47 -1.76 -15.90
N ILE A 193 -13.23 -1.99 -15.49
CA ILE A 193 -12.18 -0.98 -15.55
C ILE A 193 -11.91 -0.81 -17.04
N THR A 194 -12.45 0.25 -17.64
CA THR A 194 -12.01 0.65 -18.97
C THR A 194 -10.68 1.38 -18.81
N GLU A 195 -9.83 1.39 -19.84
CA GLU A 195 -8.55 2.13 -19.83
C GLU A 195 -8.68 3.63 -19.53
N THR A 196 -9.92 4.14 -19.41
CA THR A 196 -10.26 5.53 -19.11
C THR A 196 -10.68 5.76 -17.64
N SER A 197 -10.82 4.72 -16.82
CA SER A 197 -11.15 4.86 -15.40
C SER A 197 -9.90 5.24 -14.60
N PRO A 198 -9.86 6.33 -13.82
CA PRO A 198 -8.76 6.52 -12.86
C PRO A 198 -8.67 5.30 -11.93
N PRO A 199 -7.48 4.76 -11.58
CA PRO A 199 -6.13 5.29 -11.78
C PRO A 199 -5.49 5.04 -13.16
N TYR A 200 -6.14 4.38 -14.13
CA TYR A 200 -5.58 4.13 -15.47
C TYR A 200 -5.20 5.41 -16.24
N MET A 201 -5.94 6.52 -16.06
CA MET A 201 -5.57 7.80 -16.69
C MET A 201 -4.32 8.45 -16.07
N ALA A 202 -4.09 8.28 -14.76
CA ALA A 202 -2.85 8.73 -14.13
C ALA A 202 -1.63 7.88 -14.57
N ILE A 203 -1.87 6.62 -14.94
CA ILE A 203 -0.85 5.71 -15.48
C ILE A 203 -0.37 6.17 -16.87
N LYS A 204 -1.29 6.64 -17.73
CA LYS A 204 -0.92 7.06 -19.09
C LYS A 204 -0.09 8.34 -19.09
N SER A 205 -0.37 9.31 -18.23
CA SER A 205 0.39 10.57 -18.17
C SER A 205 1.83 10.36 -17.66
N ILE A 206 2.04 9.54 -16.62
CA ILE A 206 3.37 9.28 -16.05
C ILE A 206 4.23 8.42 -17.00
N THR A 207 3.65 7.42 -17.65
CA THR A 207 4.38 6.57 -18.61
C THR A 207 4.75 7.31 -19.89
N THR A 208 3.89 8.23 -20.36
CA THR A 208 4.17 9.10 -21.52
C THR A 208 5.24 10.16 -21.21
N LEU A 209 5.32 10.63 -19.96
CA LEU A 209 6.39 11.53 -19.53
C LEU A 209 7.78 10.84 -19.49
N LYS A 210 7.84 9.55 -19.15
CA LYS A 210 9.10 8.79 -19.19
C LYS A 210 9.57 8.46 -20.62
N SER A 211 8.67 8.29 -21.58
CA SER A 211 9.05 8.03 -22.98
C SER A 211 9.50 9.29 -23.73
N TYR A 212 9.04 10.48 -23.34
CA TYR A 212 9.53 11.74 -23.93
C TYR A 212 10.97 12.08 -23.53
N ASN A 213 11.38 11.77 -22.31
CA ASN A 213 12.74 12.04 -21.81
C ASN A 213 13.80 11.02 -22.25
N MET A 214 13.45 10.03 -23.08
CA MET A 214 14.41 9.05 -23.65
C MET A 214 14.65 9.25 -25.16
N LEU A 215 14.11 10.31 -25.76
CA LEU A 215 14.34 10.65 -27.18
C LEU A 215 15.18 11.92 -27.39
N GLU A 216 15.62 12.56 -26.30
CA GLU A 216 16.61 13.65 -26.35
C GLU A 216 17.85 13.24 -25.52
N GLY A 217 18.76 12.53 -26.18
CA GLY A 217 20.07 12.10 -25.65
C GLY A 217 20.90 11.44 -26.72
#